data_AF-A0A534IJX2-F1
#
_entry.id   AF-A0A534IJX2-F1
#
_cell.length_a   1.000
_cell.length_b   1.000
_cell.length_c   1.000
_cell.angle_alpha   90.00
_cell.angle_beta   90.00
_cell.angle_gamma   90.00
#
_symmetry.space_group_name_H-M   'P 1'
#
loop_
_entity.id
_entity.type
_entity.pdbx_description
1 polymer ?
#
loop_
_entity_poly.entity_id
_entity_poly.type
_entity_poly.pdbx_seq_one_letter_code
_entity_poly.pdbx_strand_id
1 'polypeptide(L)'
;MAELAALGLERKAAAVHAQLAAALARHGRLVYSNSLGAEAMVLTDIIATQLPEIDMFSIDTGRLYEETHELLEKLQRRYRRAIRVVYPDAAALERLVARQGVNGFYHSLEARLECCRIRKVEPFKRAIAGYDGWITGLRREQSAARAATEAVEWDAEHGLYKVSPLLEWTEADWWWEQPETRECGLHPRVPPAALPA
;
A
#
# COMPACT_ATOMS: atom_id res chain seq x y z
N MET A 1 27.25 9.19 12.59
CA MET A 1 26.55 9.23 11.27
C MET A 1 25.25 8.43 11.29
N ALA A 2 25.24 7.18 11.80
CA ALA A 2 24.01 6.37 11.91
C ALA A 2 22.91 7.05 12.74
N GLU A 3 23.26 7.68 13.86
CA GLU A 3 22.32 8.40 14.74
C GLU A 3 21.68 9.64 14.08
N LEU A 4 22.43 10.38 13.26
CA LEU A 4 21.91 11.51 12.48
C LEU A 4 20.98 11.05 11.34
N ALA A 5 21.27 9.89 10.73
CA ALA A 5 20.40 9.28 9.72
C ALA A 5 19.09 8.78 10.36
N ALA A 6 19.16 8.14 11.53
CA ALA A 6 18.00 7.72 12.31
C ALA A 6 17.10 8.92 12.68
N LEU A 7 17.68 10.01 13.20
CA LEU A 7 16.96 11.25 13.49
C LEU A 7 16.32 11.89 12.24
N GLY A 8 16.94 11.74 11.08
CA GLY A 8 16.39 12.19 9.80
C GLY A 8 15.12 11.42 9.42
N LEU A 9 15.15 10.12 9.62
CA LEU A 9 14.09 9.19 9.27
C LEU A 9 12.89 9.28 10.23
N GLU A 10 13.15 9.46 11.53
CA GLU A 10 12.12 9.76 12.54
C GLU A 10 11.36 11.04 12.19
N ARG A 11 12.07 12.10 11.80
CA ARG A 11 11.41 13.36 11.36
C ARG A 11 10.55 13.14 10.12
N LYS A 12 11.03 12.35 9.14
CA LYS A 12 10.26 12.02 7.93
C LYS A 12 9.01 11.21 8.30
N ALA A 13 9.13 10.21 9.17
CA ALA A 13 7.99 9.43 9.65
C ALA A 13 6.97 10.29 10.43
N ALA A 14 7.43 11.21 11.27
CA ALA A 14 6.57 12.16 11.97
C ALA A 14 5.82 13.10 10.98
N ALA A 15 6.49 13.53 9.91
CA ALA A 15 5.86 14.32 8.86
C ALA A 15 4.79 13.51 8.10
N VAL A 16 5.06 12.24 7.79
CA VAL A 16 4.08 11.32 7.19
C VAL A 16 2.86 11.16 8.10
N HIS A 17 3.07 10.90 9.39
CA HIS A 17 1.98 10.81 10.36
C HIS A 17 1.15 12.11 10.38
N ALA A 18 1.79 13.27 10.48
CA ALA A 18 1.09 14.56 10.51
C ALA A 18 0.26 14.80 9.24
N GLN A 19 0.79 14.44 8.07
CA GLN A 19 0.07 14.56 6.80
C GLN A 19 -1.15 13.63 6.76
N LEU A 20 -0.99 12.37 7.17
CA LEU A 20 -2.10 11.41 7.21
C LEU A 20 -3.19 11.83 8.20
N ALA A 21 -2.81 12.28 9.40
CA ALA A 21 -3.75 12.78 10.40
C ALA A 21 -4.52 14.02 9.90
N ALA A 22 -3.82 14.96 9.23
CA ALA A 22 -4.46 16.13 8.64
C ALA A 22 -5.43 15.75 7.50
N ALA A 23 -5.05 14.79 6.66
CA ALA A 23 -5.92 14.29 5.58
C ALA A 23 -7.16 13.59 6.15
N LEU A 24 -7.00 12.77 7.19
CA LEU A 24 -8.10 12.07 7.86
C LEU A 24 -9.09 13.07 8.47
N ALA A 25 -8.59 14.09 9.18
CA ALA A 25 -9.42 15.14 9.76
C ALA A 25 -10.15 16.00 8.72
N ARG A 26 -9.53 16.25 7.56
CA ARG A 26 -10.08 17.14 6.53
C ARG A 26 -11.04 16.46 5.58
N HIS A 27 -10.75 15.21 5.22
CA HIS A 27 -11.43 14.53 4.12
C HIS A 27 -12.37 13.41 4.58
N GLY A 28 -12.24 12.90 5.81
CA GLY A 28 -13.11 11.84 6.32
C GLY A 28 -12.47 10.47 6.17
N ARG A 29 -13.21 9.49 5.66
CA ARG A 29 -12.79 8.08 5.67
C ARG A 29 -11.70 7.83 4.63
N LEU A 30 -10.52 7.42 5.10
CA LEU A 30 -9.39 7.10 4.25
C LEU A 30 -9.11 5.59 4.18
N VAL A 31 -8.61 5.15 3.03
CA VAL A 31 -8.15 3.77 2.84
C VAL A 31 -6.76 3.71 2.22
N TYR A 32 -5.87 2.90 2.79
CA TYR A 32 -4.54 2.65 2.26
C TYR A 32 -4.50 1.43 1.36
N SER A 33 -4.05 1.65 0.11
CA SER A 33 -3.74 0.59 -0.86
C SER A 33 -2.32 0.06 -0.60
N ASN A 34 -2.22 -0.97 0.22
CA ASN A 34 -0.97 -1.61 0.60
C ASN A 34 -0.48 -2.57 -0.49
N SER A 35 0.63 -2.20 -1.16
CA SER A 35 1.25 -3.01 -2.21
C SER A 35 2.16 -4.12 -1.68
N LEU A 36 2.40 -4.19 -0.36
CA LEU A 36 3.34 -5.10 0.30
C LEU A 36 4.78 -4.98 -0.20
N GLY A 37 5.14 -3.85 -0.82
CA GLY A 37 6.52 -3.49 -1.12
C GLY A 37 7.28 -3.00 0.11
N ALA A 38 8.60 -2.90 0.02
CA ALA A 38 9.44 -2.47 1.14
C ALA A 38 9.00 -1.10 1.71
N GLU A 39 8.62 -0.18 0.84
CA GLU A 39 8.25 1.19 1.21
C GLU A 39 6.81 1.29 1.71
N ALA A 40 5.97 0.32 1.32
CA ALA A 40 4.62 0.16 1.87
C ALA A 40 4.66 -0.17 3.37
N MET A 41 5.77 -0.74 3.85
CA MET A 41 5.90 -1.13 5.24
C MET A 41 5.96 0.06 6.19
N VAL A 42 6.56 1.17 5.78
CA VAL A 42 6.60 2.41 6.57
C VAL A 42 5.18 2.91 6.83
N LEU A 43 4.36 2.99 5.77
CA LEU A 43 2.95 3.39 5.91
C LEU A 43 2.14 2.37 6.69
N THR A 44 2.38 1.08 6.46
CA THR A 44 1.72 0.00 7.20
C THR A 44 1.96 0.16 8.70
N ASP A 45 3.21 0.39 9.11
CA ASP A 45 3.57 0.54 10.52
C ASP A 45 2.92 1.79 11.13
N ILE A 46 3.06 2.97 10.50
CA ILE A 46 2.45 4.23 10.98
C ILE A 46 0.93 4.09 11.11
N ILE A 47 0.27 3.55 10.08
CA ILE A 47 -1.20 3.39 10.07
C ILE A 47 -1.64 2.36 11.10
N ALA A 48 -0.93 1.24 11.23
CA ALA A 48 -1.30 0.19 12.17
C ALA A 48 -1.13 0.60 13.64
N THR A 49 -0.16 1.47 13.94
CA THR A 49 0.22 1.80 15.32
C THR A 49 -0.30 3.15 15.80
N GLN A 50 -0.43 4.14 14.91
CA GLN A 50 -0.76 5.52 15.28
C GLN A 50 -2.09 6.01 14.70
N LEU A 51 -2.54 5.48 13.55
CA LEU A 51 -3.76 5.91 12.86
C LEU A 51 -4.68 4.72 12.50
N PRO A 52 -5.15 3.94 13.50
CA PRO A 52 -5.91 2.72 13.27
C PRO A 52 -7.26 2.95 12.58
N GLU A 53 -7.74 4.19 12.51
CA GLU A 53 -8.97 4.59 11.82
C GLU A 53 -8.85 4.53 10.29
N ILE A 54 -7.63 4.56 9.75
CA ILE A 54 -7.36 4.44 8.32
C ILE A 54 -7.41 2.97 7.92
N ASP A 55 -8.39 2.58 7.11
CA ASP A 55 -8.54 1.21 6.62
C ASP A 55 -7.38 0.80 5.72
N MET A 56 -7.06 -0.51 5.65
CA MET A 56 -6.00 -1.03 4.77
C MET A 56 -6.51 -2.20 3.93
N PHE A 57 -6.10 -2.23 2.66
CA PHE A 57 -6.31 -3.39 1.80
C PHE A 57 -5.09 -3.69 0.93
N SER A 58 -5.00 -4.95 0.52
CA SER A 58 -4.06 -5.43 -0.50
C SER A 58 -4.82 -6.14 -1.60
N ILE A 59 -4.32 -6.07 -2.83
CA ILE A 59 -4.93 -6.76 -3.97
C ILE A 59 -4.14 -8.03 -4.24
N ASP A 60 -4.75 -9.18 -4.02
CA ASP A 60 -4.16 -10.44 -4.44
C ASP A 60 -4.57 -10.71 -5.88
N THR A 61 -3.64 -10.46 -6.79
CA THR A 61 -3.85 -10.68 -8.23
C THR A 61 -4.04 -12.15 -8.60
N GLY A 62 -3.82 -13.10 -7.67
CA GLY A 62 -3.73 -14.54 -7.91
C GLY A 62 -2.43 -14.97 -8.58
N ARG A 63 -1.45 -14.07 -8.66
CA ARG A 63 -0.14 -14.25 -9.32
C ARG A 63 1.01 -13.61 -8.54
N LEU A 64 0.79 -13.31 -7.26
CA LEU A 64 1.84 -12.83 -6.37
C LEU A 64 2.81 -13.97 -6.02
N TYR A 65 4.00 -13.60 -5.59
CA TYR A 65 4.97 -14.53 -5.02
C TYR A 65 4.48 -15.06 -3.67
N GLU A 66 4.84 -16.29 -3.32
CA GLU A 66 4.48 -16.91 -2.04
C GLU A 66 4.99 -16.08 -0.85
N GLU A 67 6.19 -15.52 -0.98
CA GLU A 67 6.82 -14.62 -0.01
C GLU A 67 5.95 -13.37 0.28
N THR A 68 5.11 -12.96 -0.68
CA THR A 68 4.17 -11.84 -0.48
C THR A 68 3.01 -12.25 0.43
N HIS A 69 2.52 -13.49 0.30
CA HIS A 69 1.50 -14.04 1.20
C HIS A 69 2.05 -14.28 2.60
N GLU A 70 3.28 -14.79 2.71
CA GLU A 70 3.97 -14.96 4.00
C GLU A 70 4.16 -13.60 4.71
N LEU A 71 4.57 -12.57 3.97
CA LEU A 71 4.69 -11.22 4.50
C LEU A 71 3.34 -10.69 4.99
N LEU A 72 2.27 -10.86 4.20
CA LEU A 72 0.93 -10.46 4.61
C LEU A 72 0.51 -11.14 5.93
N GLU A 73 0.71 -12.45 6.06
CA GLU A 73 0.43 -13.18 7.30
C GLU A 73 1.25 -12.61 8.48
N LYS A 74 2.55 -12.40 8.25
CA LYS A 74 3.46 -11.84 9.26
C LYS A 74 3.02 -10.45 9.73
N LEU A 75 2.60 -9.57 8.83
CA LEU A 75 2.13 -8.22 9.17
C LEU A 75 0.85 -8.28 9.99
N GLN A 76 -0.13 -9.10 9.58
CA GLN A 76 -1.38 -9.25 10.33
C GLN A 76 -1.14 -9.79 11.75
N ARG A 77 -0.23 -10.75 11.91
CA ARG A 77 0.18 -11.27 13.23
C ARG A 77 0.91 -10.22 14.06
N ARG A 78 1.85 -9.47 13.45
CA ARG A 78 2.62 -8.42 14.12
C ARG A 78 1.72 -7.31 14.65
N TYR A 79 0.85 -6.76 13.79
CA TYR A 79 0.00 -5.62 14.14
C TYR A 79 -1.34 -6.01 14.77
N ARG A 80 -1.67 -7.31 14.83
CA ARG A 80 -2.98 -7.82 15.25
C ARG A 80 -4.14 -7.13 14.55
N ARG A 81 -3.97 -6.91 13.26
CA ARG A 81 -4.90 -6.16 12.43
C ARG A 81 -5.07 -6.88 11.10
N ALA A 82 -6.31 -7.13 10.72
CA ALA A 82 -6.61 -7.67 9.40
C ALA A 82 -6.30 -6.62 8.32
N ILE A 83 -5.62 -7.04 7.26
CA ILE A 83 -5.48 -6.28 6.02
C ILE A 83 -6.46 -6.93 5.06
N ARG A 84 -7.47 -6.17 4.61
CA ARG A 84 -8.50 -6.70 3.72
C ARG A 84 -7.86 -7.13 2.40
N VAL A 85 -7.99 -8.41 2.04
CA VAL A 85 -7.50 -8.91 0.74
C VAL A 85 -8.63 -8.83 -0.29
N VAL A 86 -8.34 -8.20 -1.42
CA VAL A 86 -9.30 -8.03 -2.51
C VAL A 86 -8.84 -8.85 -3.71
N TYR A 87 -9.71 -9.74 -4.17
CA TYR A 87 -9.44 -10.65 -5.28
C TYR A 87 -10.11 -10.15 -6.57
N PRO A 88 -9.57 -10.51 -7.75
CA PRO A 88 -10.22 -10.27 -9.04
C PRO A 88 -11.61 -10.91 -9.10
N ASP A 89 -12.51 -10.33 -9.89
CA ASP A 89 -13.76 -11.01 -10.23
C ASP A 89 -13.46 -12.37 -10.91
N ALA A 90 -13.96 -13.45 -10.32
CA ALA A 90 -13.65 -14.82 -10.73
C ALA A 90 -14.10 -15.09 -12.17
N ALA A 91 -15.31 -14.65 -12.53
CA ALA A 91 -15.87 -14.89 -13.86
C ALA A 91 -15.12 -14.09 -14.94
N ALA A 92 -14.73 -12.85 -14.66
CA ALA A 92 -13.90 -12.05 -15.57
C ALA A 92 -12.50 -12.67 -15.74
N LEU A 93 -11.91 -13.17 -14.65
CA LEU A 93 -10.62 -13.83 -14.66
C LEU A 93 -10.66 -15.14 -15.47
N GLU A 94 -11.68 -15.97 -15.28
CA GLU A 94 -11.88 -17.20 -16.05
C GLU A 94 -11.96 -16.90 -17.56
N ARG A 95 -12.79 -15.92 -17.94
CA ARG A 95 -12.91 -15.49 -19.34
C ARG A 95 -11.60 -14.95 -19.92
N LEU A 96 -10.81 -14.22 -19.13
CA LEU A 96 -9.49 -13.73 -19.54
C LEU A 96 -8.55 -14.89 -19.86
N VAL A 97 -8.43 -15.84 -18.93
CA VAL A 97 -7.53 -17.00 -19.06
C VAL A 97 -7.97 -17.90 -20.21
N ALA A 98 -9.27 -18.11 -20.40
CA ALA A 98 -9.80 -18.89 -21.53
C ALA A 98 -9.44 -18.27 -22.89
N ARG A 99 -9.40 -16.93 -23.00
CA ARG A 99 -9.08 -16.24 -24.27
C ARG A 99 -7.60 -16.06 -24.53
N GLN A 100 -6.82 -15.72 -23.50
CA GLN A 100 -5.42 -15.29 -23.65
C GLN A 100 -4.42 -16.30 -23.08
N GLY A 101 -4.88 -17.35 -22.41
CA GLY A 101 -4.06 -18.28 -21.65
C GLY A 101 -3.61 -17.70 -20.29
N VAL A 102 -3.06 -18.56 -19.44
CA VAL A 102 -2.58 -18.19 -18.09
C VAL A 102 -1.50 -17.09 -18.15
N ASN A 103 -0.71 -17.07 -19.22
CA ASN A 103 0.42 -16.16 -19.42
C ASN A 103 0.23 -15.21 -20.62
N GLY A 104 -1.01 -14.94 -21.01
CA GLY A 104 -1.33 -14.09 -22.16
C GLY A 104 -0.75 -12.68 -22.13
N PHE A 105 -0.45 -12.16 -20.94
CA PHE A 105 0.17 -10.85 -20.75
C PHE A 105 1.60 -10.71 -21.32
N TYR A 106 2.25 -11.80 -21.73
CA TYR A 106 3.51 -11.72 -22.49
C TYR A 106 3.30 -11.52 -24.00
N HIS A 107 2.10 -11.78 -24.52
CA HIS A 107 1.88 -11.85 -25.96
C HIS A 107 1.71 -10.48 -26.61
N SER A 108 1.20 -9.48 -25.88
CA SER A 108 1.08 -8.11 -26.36
C SER A 108 0.89 -7.10 -25.22
N LEU A 109 1.10 -5.81 -25.51
CA LEU A 109 0.77 -4.73 -24.59
C LEU A 109 -0.72 -4.73 -24.24
N GLU A 110 -1.60 -4.94 -25.22
CA GLU A 110 -3.05 -4.99 -25.02
C GLU A 110 -3.44 -6.11 -24.05
N ALA A 111 -2.91 -7.33 -24.24
CA ALA A 111 -3.16 -8.46 -23.35
C ALA A 111 -2.65 -8.19 -21.93
N ARG A 112 -1.49 -7.52 -21.81
CA ARG A 112 -0.96 -7.08 -20.51
C ARG A 112 -1.87 -6.07 -19.81
N LEU A 113 -2.33 -5.05 -20.55
CA LEU A 113 -3.22 -4.02 -20.01
C LEU A 113 -4.55 -4.63 -19.57
N GLU A 114 -5.12 -5.55 -20.35
CA GLU A 114 -6.36 -6.26 -19.98
C GLU A 114 -6.17 -7.15 -18.74
N CYS A 115 -5.04 -7.86 -18.65
CA CYS A 115 -4.67 -8.61 -17.45
C CYS A 115 -4.59 -7.71 -16.22
N CYS A 116 -3.92 -6.55 -16.32
CA CYS A 116 -3.87 -5.57 -15.24
C CYS A 116 -5.25 -4.98 -14.92
N ARG A 117 -6.08 -4.73 -15.94
CA ARG A 117 -7.43 -4.20 -15.74
C ARG A 117 -8.27 -5.13 -14.87
N ILE A 118 -8.26 -6.43 -15.19
CA ILE A 118 -9.04 -7.45 -14.46
C ILE A 118 -8.41 -7.78 -13.11
N ARG A 119 -7.09 -7.99 -13.05
CA ARG A 119 -6.44 -8.47 -11.83
C ARG A 119 -6.12 -7.38 -10.81
N LYS A 120 -6.02 -6.12 -11.23
CA LYS A 120 -5.54 -5.01 -10.40
C LYS A 120 -6.49 -3.81 -10.40
N VAL A 121 -6.85 -3.27 -11.56
CA VAL A 121 -7.57 -1.99 -11.65
C VAL A 121 -9.02 -2.12 -11.21
N GLU A 122 -9.75 -3.13 -11.69
CA GLU A 122 -11.12 -3.40 -11.24
C GLU A 122 -11.20 -3.65 -9.73
N PRO A 123 -10.42 -4.57 -9.12
CA PRO A 123 -10.50 -4.82 -7.69
C PRO A 123 -10.07 -3.59 -6.88
N PHE A 124 -9.11 -2.79 -7.37
CA PHE A 124 -8.77 -1.50 -6.76
C PHE A 124 -9.97 -0.55 -6.71
N LYS A 125 -10.65 -0.32 -7.85
CA LYS A 125 -11.83 0.57 -7.94
C LYS A 125 -12.93 0.14 -6.96
N ARG A 126 -13.18 -1.16 -6.85
CA ARG A 126 -14.13 -1.72 -5.88
C ARG A 126 -13.67 -1.54 -4.44
N ALA A 127 -12.36 -1.65 -4.18
CA ALA A 127 -11.80 -1.58 -2.83
C ALA A 127 -11.82 -0.18 -2.21
N ILE A 128 -11.77 0.86 -3.03
CA ILE A 128 -11.81 2.27 -2.60
C ILE A 128 -13.21 2.88 -2.66
N ALA A 129 -14.20 2.14 -3.18
CA ALA A 129 -15.57 2.63 -3.25
C ALA A 129 -16.14 2.92 -1.85
N GLY A 130 -16.76 4.08 -1.69
CA GLY A 130 -17.34 4.52 -0.41
C GLY A 130 -16.35 5.14 0.59
N TYR A 131 -15.10 5.38 0.18
CA TYR A 131 -14.13 6.20 0.91
C TYR A 131 -14.04 7.60 0.33
N ASP A 132 -13.61 8.54 1.15
CA ASP A 132 -13.41 9.94 0.78
C ASP A 132 -11.98 10.20 0.27
N GLY A 133 -11.05 9.30 0.58
CA GLY A 133 -9.69 9.35 0.07
C GLY A 133 -8.95 8.02 0.12
N TRP A 134 -7.95 7.87 -0.75
CA TRP A 134 -7.06 6.72 -0.80
C TRP A 134 -5.61 7.12 -0.64
N ILE A 135 -4.85 6.29 0.07
CA ILE A 135 -3.43 6.51 0.35
C ILE A 135 -2.60 5.57 -0.54
N THR A 136 -1.50 6.09 -1.08
CA THR A 136 -0.55 5.35 -1.90
C THR A 136 0.88 5.54 -1.42
N GLY A 137 1.72 4.53 -1.64
CA GLY A 137 3.17 4.60 -1.41
C GLY A 137 3.97 5.26 -2.54
N LEU A 138 3.30 5.98 -3.44
CA LEU A 138 3.94 6.60 -4.62
C LEU A 138 5.02 7.62 -4.20
N ARG A 139 6.21 7.48 -4.79
CA ARG A 139 7.29 8.47 -4.71
C ARG A 139 7.45 9.23 -6.02
N ARG A 140 8.00 10.44 -5.95
CA ARG A 140 8.22 11.31 -7.12
C ARG A 140 9.14 10.65 -8.15
N GLU A 141 10.15 9.92 -7.71
CA GLU A 141 11.11 9.20 -8.57
C GLU A 141 10.44 8.10 -9.43
N GLN A 142 9.34 7.52 -8.93
CA GLN A 142 8.58 6.45 -9.58
C GLN A 142 7.49 6.98 -10.53
N SER A 143 7.11 8.26 -10.39
CA SER A 143 6.13 8.90 -11.28
C SER A 143 6.78 9.27 -12.61
N ALA A 144 6.10 9.01 -13.73
CA ALA A 144 6.49 9.56 -15.03
C ALA A 144 6.15 11.07 -15.12
N ALA A 145 5.18 11.54 -14.34
CA ALA A 145 4.77 12.93 -14.23
C ALA A 145 5.59 13.65 -13.13
N ARG A 146 6.90 13.80 -13.35
CA ARG A 146 7.86 14.14 -12.27
C ARG A 146 7.72 15.55 -11.66
N ALA A 147 7.04 16.50 -12.30
CA ALA A 147 7.07 17.91 -11.87
C ALA A 147 5.82 18.42 -11.13
N ALA A 148 4.63 17.86 -11.37
CA ALA A 148 3.36 18.50 -10.95
C ALA A 148 2.55 17.73 -9.90
N THR A 149 2.98 16.53 -9.50
CA THR A 149 2.24 15.74 -8.49
C THR A 149 2.35 16.40 -7.13
N GLU A 150 1.21 16.65 -6.49
CA GLU A 150 1.08 17.14 -5.12
C GLU A 150 0.90 15.97 -4.15
N ALA A 151 1.24 16.19 -2.87
CA ALA A 151 1.15 15.14 -1.85
C ALA A 151 -0.31 14.77 -1.49
N VAL A 152 -1.26 15.68 -1.73
CA VAL A 152 -2.69 15.45 -1.63
C VAL A 152 -3.35 16.09 -2.85
N GLU A 153 -4.02 15.30 -3.68
CA GLU A 153 -4.66 15.78 -4.90
C GLU A 153 -6.07 15.19 -5.05
N TRP A 154 -6.92 15.84 -5.84
CA TRP A 154 -8.21 15.27 -6.21
C TRP A 154 -8.03 14.27 -7.37
N ASP A 155 -8.39 13.01 -7.14
CA ASP A 155 -8.38 11.98 -8.16
C ASP A 155 -9.71 11.99 -8.91
N ALA A 156 -9.77 12.77 -10.00
CA ALA A 156 -10.97 12.90 -10.81
C ALA A 156 -11.40 11.58 -11.47
N GLU A 157 -10.50 10.61 -11.66
CA GLU A 157 -10.86 9.29 -12.23
C GLU A 157 -11.73 8.50 -11.25
N HIS A 158 -11.41 8.57 -9.96
CA HIS A 158 -12.12 7.80 -8.94
C HIS A 158 -13.14 8.62 -8.14
N GLY A 159 -13.06 9.96 -8.17
CA GLY A 159 -13.97 10.84 -7.46
C GLY A 159 -13.69 10.93 -5.96
N LEU A 160 -12.42 10.80 -5.55
CA LEU A 160 -11.98 10.93 -4.16
C LEU A 160 -10.58 11.54 -4.06
N TYR A 161 -10.13 11.85 -2.85
CA TYR A 161 -8.77 12.37 -2.64
C TYR A 161 -7.72 11.27 -2.78
N LYS A 162 -6.57 11.58 -3.37
CA LYS A 162 -5.38 10.73 -3.40
C LYS A 162 -4.30 11.35 -2.53
N VAL A 163 -3.80 10.57 -1.58
CA VAL A 163 -2.81 10.99 -0.59
C VAL A 163 -1.51 10.21 -0.82
N SER A 164 -0.43 10.90 -1.16
CA SER A 164 0.91 10.36 -1.42
C SER A 164 1.89 10.88 -0.36
N PRO A 165 1.86 10.38 0.88
CA PRO A 165 2.66 10.92 1.97
C PRO A 165 4.16 10.63 1.84
N LEU A 166 4.54 9.64 1.03
CA LEU A 166 5.93 9.31 0.75
C LEU A 166 6.46 10.00 -0.51
N LEU A 167 5.76 11.01 -1.04
CA LEU A 167 6.07 11.58 -2.36
C LEU A 167 7.52 12.06 -2.49
N GLU A 168 8.07 12.69 -1.46
CA GLU A 168 9.44 13.22 -1.44
C GLU A 168 10.46 12.25 -0.80
N TRP A 169 10.07 11.01 -0.51
CA TRP A 169 11.00 10.00 -0.03
C TRP A 169 11.84 9.49 -1.21
N THR A 170 13.06 9.06 -0.91
CA THR A 170 13.99 8.44 -1.87
C THR A 170 14.15 6.95 -1.58
N GLU A 171 14.80 6.19 -2.47
CA GLU A 171 15.15 4.79 -2.21
C GLU A 171 16.03 4.58 -0.96
N ALA A 172 16.73 5.61 -0.48
CA ALA A 172 17.52 5.52 0.75
C ALA A 172 16.69 5.75 2.02
N ASP A 173 15.44 6.21 1.88
CA ASP A 173 14.58 6.61 2.99
C ASP A 173 13.72 5.45 3.51
N TRP A 174 14.27 4.24 3.59
CA TRP A 174 13.60 3.15 4.29
C TRP A 174 14.65 2.34 5.04
N TRP A 175 14.23 1.64 6.08
CA TRP A 175 15.13 0.87 6.92
C TRP A 175 14.51 -0.46 7.28
N TRP A 176 15.40 -1.42 7.52
CA TRP A 176 15.07 -2.61 8.26
C TRP A 176 15.38 -2.36 9.73
N GLU A 177 14.40 -2.61 10.61
CA GLU A 177 14.63 -2.77 12.06
C GLU A 177 15.65 -3.90 12.31
N GLN A 178 15.63 -4.95 11.48
CA GLN A 178 16.64 -6.00 11.45
C GLN A 178 17.20 -6.18 10.03
N PRO A 179 18.39 -5.64 9.71
CA PRO A 179 19.00 -5.74 8.39
C PRO A 179 19.16 -7.18 7.88
N GLU A 180 19.39 -8.13 8.79
CA GLU A 180 19.65 -9.54 8.48
C GLU A 180 18.39 -10.28 8.06
N THR A 181 17.25 -9.95 8.69
CA THR A 181 15.95 -10.59 8.44
C THR A 181 15.03 -9.74 7.57
N ARG A 182 15.49 -8.54 7.19
CA ARG A 182 14.74 -7.54 6.41
C ARG A 182 13.37 -7.27 7.02
N GLU A 183 13.34 -7.10 8.34
CA GLU A 183 12.10 -6.78 9.06
C GLU A 183 11.96 -5.27 9.19
N CYS A 184 10.79 -4.72 8.80
CA CYS A 184 10.45 -3.33 9.06
C CYS A 184 9.95 -3.16 10.51
N GLY A 185 10.33 -2.06 11.16
CA GLY A 185 9.84 -1.74 12.49
C GLY A 185 10.12 -0.30 12.82
N LEU A 186 9.06 0.49 12.78
CA LEU A 186 9.06 1.90 13.18
C LEU A 186 8.82 2.02 14.69
N HIS A 187 8.21 0.99 15.31
CA HIS A 187 7.89 0.98 16.74
C HIS A 187 8.26 -0.32 17.46
N PRO A 188 8.68 -0.21 18.75
CA PRO A 188 8.98 -1.37 19.59
C PRO A 188 7.74 -2.25 19.82
N ARG A 189 8.00 -3.55 19.98
CA ARG A 189 7.01 -4.61 20.15
C ARG A 189 6.00 -4.26 21.25
N VAL A 190 4.71 -4.12 20.89
CA VAL A 190 3.63 -4.24 21.87
C VAL A 190 3.53 -5.73 22.24
N PRO A 191 3.65 -6.11 23.53
CA PRO A 191 3.52 -7.49 23.96
C PRO A 191 2.16 -8.07 23.55
N PRO A 192 2.09 -9.37 23.25
CA PRO A 192 0.89 -9.92 22.64
C PRO A 192 -0.31 -9.96 23.62
N ALA A 193 -1.28 -9.04 23.47
CA ALA A 193 -2.65 -9.22 23.96
C ALA A 193 -3.43 -10.21 23.07
N ALA A 194 -4.09 -11.24 23.61
CA ALA A 194 -4.76 -12.25 22.79
C ALA A 194 -5.66 -11.64 21.68
N LEU A 195 -5.57 -12.17 20.46
CA LEU A 195 -6.54 -11.83 19.41
C LEU A 195 -7.93 -12.26 19.91
N PRO A 196 -8.98 -11.42 19.77
CA PRO A 196 -10.34 -11.90 19.99
C PRO A 196 -10.67 -13.01 18.99
N ALA A 197 -11.35 -14.04 19.48
CA ALA A 197 -11.77 -15.24 18.74
C ALA A 197 -12.68 -14.93 17.55
#